data_AF-A0A7S1SD97-F1
#
_entry.id   AF-A0A7S1SD97-F1
#
_cell.length_a   1.000
_cell.length_b   1.000
_cell.length_c   1.000
_cell.angle_alpha   90.00
_cell.angle_beta   90.00
_cell.angle_gamma   90.00
#
_symmetry.space_group_name_H-M   'P 1'
#
loop_
_entity.id
_entity.type
_entity.pdbx_description
1 polymer ?
#
loop_
_entity_poly.entity_id
_entity_poly.type
_entity_poly.pdbx_seq_one_letter_code
_entity_poly.pdbx_strand_id
1 'polypeptide(L)'
;ILQSASSNKLLMKDEIDPELEDGWNVIRKLVVRVHNTMRALVESRVFSTSMFLLSFYVLFGDDMRLALFSKNADNVFNGITIFSIFLFTFELVVTSIVASDYFLSFFFWLDV
;
A
#
# COMPACT_ATOMS: atom_id res chain seq x y z
N ILE A 1 -40.76 -15.60 -4.22
CA ILE A 1 -39.29 -15.81 -4.21
C ILE A 1 -38.58 -14.68 -3.46
N LEU A 2 -38.78 -13.41 -3.82
CA LEU A 2 -38.14 -12.25 -3.14
C LEU A 2 -38.46 -12.14 -1.63
N GLN A 3 -39.69 -12.43 -1.21
CA GLN A 3 -40.09 -12.37 0.19
C GLN A 3 -39.46 -13.49 1.05
N SER A 4 -39.22 -14.67 0.45
CA SER A 4 -38.52 -15.78 1.10
C SER A 4 -37.02 -15.48 1.26
N ALA A 5 -36.39 -14.86 0.25
CA ALA A 5 -34.98 -14.45 0.32
C ALA A 5 -34.76 -13.32 1.35
N SER A 6 -35.69 -12.37 1.44
CA SER A 6 -35.64 -11.30 2.44
C SER A 6 -35.84 -11.85 3.86
N SER A 7 -36.73 -12.82 4.05
CA SER A 7 -36.92 -13.49 5.34
C SER A 7 -35.65 -14.25 5.74
N ASN A 8 -35.05 -15.02 4.83
CA ASN A 8 -33.85 -15.81 5.13
C ASN A 8 -32.64 -14.95 5.54
N LYS A 9 -32.51 -13.74 4.97
CA LYS A 9 -31.45 -12.78 5.31
C LYS A 9 -31.64 -12.14 6.69
N LEU A 10 -32.89 -12.04 7.16
CA LEU A 10 -33.22 -11.54 8.51
C LEU A 10 -33.00 -12.65 9.54
N LEU A 11 -33.42 -13.87 9.22
CA LEU A 11 -33.25 -15.04 10.08
C LEU A 11 -31.77 -15.39 10.29
N MET A 12 -30.94 -15.29 9.25
CA MET A 12 -29.49 -15.42 9.40
C MET A 12 -28.85 -14.29 10.19
N LYS A 13 -29.49 -13.12 10.34
CA LYS A 13 -28.93 -12.01 11.13
C LYS A 13 -29.20 -12.19 12.62
N ASP A 14 -30.34 -12.79 12.98
CA ASP A 14 -30.73 -13.06 14.37
C ASP A 14 -30.05 -14.31 14.96
N GLU A 15 -29.54 -15.22 14.13
CA GLU A 15 -28.82 -16.44 14.55
C GLU A 15 -27.29 -16.28 14.61
N ILE A 16 -26.76 -15.10 14.23
CA ILE A 16 -25.34 -14.81 14.43
C ILE A 16 -25.09 -14.64 15.92
N ASP A 17 -24.26 -15.53 16.48
CA ASP A 17 -23.83 -15.44 17.87
C ASP A 17 -23.34 -14.01 18.18
N PRO A 18 -23.83 -13.37 19.25
CA PRO A 18 -23.53 -11.97 19.57
C PRO A 18 -22.01 -11.75 19.77
N GLU A 19 -21.27 -12.78 20.14
CA GLU A 19 -19.81 -12.77 20.26
C GLU A 19 -19.10 -12.65 18.89
N LEU A 20 -19.67 -13.24 17.83
CA LEU A 20 -19.15 -13.09 16.46
C LEU A 20 -19.48 -11.72 15.88
N GLU A 21 -20.69 -11.20 16.10
CA GLU A 21 -21.07 -9.86 15.63
C GLU A 21 -20.17 -8.77 16.24
N ASP A 22 -19.79 -8.91 17.51
CA ASP A 22 -18.86 -7.99 18.17
C ASP A 22 -17.45 -8.05 17.57
N GLY A 23 -16.95 -9.26 17.28
CA GLY A 23 -15.70 -9.48 16.55
C GLY A 23 -15.70 -8.82 15.16
N TRP A 24 -16.78 -8.99 14.39
CA TRP A 24 -16.95 -8.34 13.07
C TRP A 24 -16.96 -6.81 13.15
N ASN A 25 -17.54 -6.23 14.21
CA ASN A 25 -17.55 -4.80 14.43
C ASN A 25 -16.18 -4.25 14.82
N VAL A 26 -15.39 -5.00 15.61
CA VAL A 26 -14.01 -4.67 15.92
C VAL A 26 -13.13 -4.71 14.66
N ILE A 27 -13.23 -5.78 13.86
CA ILE A 27 -12.48 -5.93 12.61
C ILE A 27 -12.83 -4.78 11.64
N ARG A 28 -14.12 -4.48 11.44
CA ARG A 28 -14.52 -3.36 10.58
C ARG A 28 -13.97 -2.02 11.06
N LYS A 29 -14.05 -1.73 12.37
CA LYS A 29 -13.48 -0.50 12.94
C LYS A 29 -11.97 -0.43 12.73
N LEU A 30 -11.26 -1.56 12.88
CA LEU A 30 -9.82 -1.64 12.70
C LEU A 30 -9.43 -1.39 11.24
N VAL A 31 -10.13 -2.05 10.30
CA VAL A 31 -9.91 -1.89 8.85
C VAL A 31 -10.15 -0.44 8.42
N VAL A 32 -11.26 0.17 8.85
CA VAL A 32 -11.57 1.58 8.52
C VAL A 32 -10.53 2.52 9.11
N ARG A 33 -10.06 2.26 10.34
CA ARG A 33 -9.01 3.07 10.97
C ARG A 33 -7.68 2.96 10.23
N VAL A 34 -7.24 1.75 9.88
CA VAL A 34 -6.02 1.53 9.09
C VAL A 34 -6.15 2.20 7.73
N HIS A 35 -7.26 2.00 7.02
CA HIS A 35 -7.53 2.62 5.71
C HIS A 35 -7.40 4.15 5.76
N ASN A 36 -8.00 4.79 6.75
CA ASN A 36 -7.95 6.25 6.90
C ASN A 36 -6.55 6.75 7.24
N THR A 37 -5.80 6.05 8.10
CA THR A 37 -4.42 6.41 8.42
C THR A 37 -3.50 6.24 7.21
N MET A 38 -3.65 5.13 6.48
CA MET A 38 -2.84 4.86 5.28
C MET A 38 -3.15 5.85 4.17
N ARG A 39 -4.42 6.24 4.00
CA ARG A 39 -4.82 7.33 3.09
C ARG A 39 -4.16 8.65 3.47
N ALA A 40 -4.17 9.01 4.75
CA ALA A 40 -3.54 10.24 5.22
C ALA A 40 -2.01 10.24 5.03
N LEU A 41 -1.35 9.07 5.13
CA LEU A 41 0.08 8.92 4.86
C LEU A 41 0.40 9.11 3.37
N VAL A 42 -0.33 8.42 2.48
CA VAL A 42 -0.11 8.48 1.03
C VAL A 42 -0.48 9.85 0.44
N GLU A 43 -1.57 10.47 0.93
CA GLU A 43 -2.02 11.78 0.46
C GLU A 43 -1.14 12.94 0.96
N SER A 44 -0.18 12.65 1.85
CA SER A 44 0.75 13.67 2.30
C SER A 44 1.68 14.09 1.16
N ARG A 45 1.58 15.38 0.77
CA ARG A 45 2.42 15.96 -0.30
C ARG A 45 3.91 15.79 -0.03
N VAL A 46 4.30 15.77 1.24
CA VAL A 46 5.69 15.55 1.67
C VAL A 46 6.15 14.15 1.27
N PHE A 47 5.33 13.13 1.49
CA PHE A 47 5.66 11.74 1.15
C PHE A 47 5.76 11.56 -0.37
N SER A 48 4.74 12.02 -1.11
CA SER A 48 4.75 11.95 -2.58
C SER A 48 5.92 12.73 -3.21
N THR A 49 6.25 13.92 -2.70
CA THR A 49 7.41 14.70 -3.19
C THR A 49 8.74 14.00 -2.85
N SER A 50 8.83 13.41 -1.66
CA SER A 50 10.05 12.69 -1.24
C SER A 50 10.28 11.46 -2.11
N MET A 51 9.23 10.71 -2.45
CA MET A 51 9.35 9.57 -3.36
C MET A 51 9.72 10.01 -4.76
N PHE A 52 9.12 11.07 -5.31
CA PHE A 52 9.55 11.61 -6.60
C PHE A 52 11.04 11.99 -6.65
N LEU A 53 11.55 12.63 -5.59
CA LEU A 53 12.97 12.97 -5.48
C LEU A 53 13.86 11.73 -5.37
N LEU A 54 13.40 10.70 -4.66
CA LEU A 54 14.08 9.43 -4.53
C LEU A 54 14.10 8.67 -5.86
N SER A 55 13.00 8.67 -6.63
CA SER A 55 12.94 8.13 -8.00
C SER A 55 13.96 8.80 -8.91
N PHE A 56 14.03 10.13 -8.85
CA PHE A 56 15.01 10.91 -9.60
C PHE A 56 16.43 10.51 -9.19
N TYR A 57 16.72 10.40 -7.89
CA TYR A 57 18.01 9.94 -7.41
C TYR A 57 18.36 8.52 -7.87
N VAL A 58 17.42 7.57 -7.88
CA VAL A 58 17.68 6.20 -8.36
C VAL A 58 17.97 6.19 -9.85
N LEU A 59 17.21 6.95 -10.65
CA LEU A 59 17.37 7.01 -12.10
C LEU A 59 18.74 7.58 -12.49
N PHE A 60 19.14 8.70 -11.88
CA PHE A 60 20.42 9.36 -12.15
C PHE A 60 21.58 8.80 -11.33
N GLY A 61 21.30 8.07 -10.25
CA GLY A 61 22.29 7.55 -9.32
C GLY A 61 23.12 6.43 -9.93
N ASP A 62 22.52 5.59 -10.78
CA ASP A 62 23.26 4.55 -11.50
C ASP A 62 24.19 5.15 -12.57
N ASP A 63 23.74 6.20 -13.27
CA ASP A 63 24.56 6.96 -14.23
C ASP A 63 25.70 7.72 -13.53
N MET A 64 25.44 8.34 -12.37
CA MET A 64 26.45 9.00 -11.54
C MET A 64 27.46 8.01 -10.96
N ARG A 65 27.05 6.80 -10.57
CA ARG A 65 27.95 5.74 -10.10
C ARG A 65 28.94 5.37 -11.21
N LEU A 66 28.45 5.21 -12.44
CA LEU A 66 29.26 4.83 -13.59
C LEU A 66 30.21 5.96 -14.05
N ALA A 67 29.78 7.22 -13.93
CA ALA A 67 30.54 8.39 -14.38
C ALA A 67 31.60 8.88 -13.38
N LEU A 68 31.41 8.69 -12.07
CA LEU A 68 32.23 9.35 -11.03
C LEU A 68 33.11 8.43 -10.17
N PHE A 69 32.87 7.10 -10.11
CA PHE A 69 33.56 6.26 -9.12
C PHE A 69 34.20 4.96 -9.66
N SER A 70 35.39 4.67 -9.15
CA SER A 70 36.12 3.39 -9.23
C SER A 70 35.92 2.60 -7.93
N LYS A 71 35.51 1.31 -8.04
CA LYS A 71 35.44 0.15 -7.09
C LYS A 71 35.17 0.32 -5.57
N ASN A 72 35.40 1.49 -4.97
CA ASN A 72 35.34 1.73 -3.53
C ASN A 72 34.04 2.39 -3.06
N ALA A 73 33.27 3.04 -3.95
CA ALA A 73 31.98 3.62 -3.59
C ALA A 73 30.81 2.62 -3.70
N ASP A 74 31.04 1.43 -4.26
CA ASP A 74 30.02 0.43 -4.58
C ASP A 74 29.14 0.05 -3.37
N ASN A 75 29.70 -0.02 -2.16
CA ASN A 75 28.92 -0.40 -0.97
C ASN A 75 27.87 0.64 -0.56
N VAL A 76 28.18 1.94 -0.66
CA VAL A 76 27.24 3.01 -0.26
C VAL A 76 26.15 3.16 -1.30
N PHE A 77 26.52 3.12 -2.59
CA PHE A 77 25.56 3.16 -3.68
C PHE A 77 24.63 1.95 -3.65
N ASN A 78 25.16 0.74 -3.47
CA ASN A 78 24.36 -0.47 -3.38
C ASN A 78 23.39 -0.44 -2.18
N GLY A 79 23.85 0.07 -1.02
CA GLY A 79 22.99 0.24 0.16
C GLY A 79 21.83 1.21 -0.08
N ILE A 80 22.08 2.34 -0.75
CA ILE A 80 21.03 3.32 -1.09
C ILE A 80 20.07 2.75 -2.13
N THR A 81 20.55 2.01 -3.12
CA THR A 81 19.70 1.35 -4.13
C THR A 81 18.77 0.34 -3.49
N ILE A 82 19.28 -0.53 -2.60
CA ILE A 82 18.45 -1.52 -1.88
C ILE A 82 17.41 -0.83 -0.99
N PHE A 83 17.83 0.22 -0.27
CA PHE A 83 16.92 1.00 0.57
C PHE A 83 15.82 1.69 -0.27
N SER A 84 16.17 2.18 -1.45
CA SER A 84 15.22 2.82 -2.36
C SER A 84 14.19 1.82 -2.91
N ILE A 85 14.63 0.62 -3.30
CA ILE A 85 13.73 -0.46 -3.73
C ILE A 85 12.77 -0.85 -2.61
N PHE A 86 13.27 -0.91 -1.36
CA PHE A 86 12.43 -1.20 -0.20
C PHE A 86 11.35 -0.12 0.03
N LEU A 87 11.72 1.16 -0.06
CA LEU A 87 10.78 2.27 0.09
C LEU A 87 9.72 2.28 -1.02
N PHE A 88 10.11 2.05 -2.27
CA PHE A 88 9.19 1.89 -3.39
C PHE A 88 8.22 0.74 -3.19
N THR A 89 8.74 -0.43 -2.78
CA THR A 89 7.90 -1.61 -2.53
C THR A 89 6.90 -1.33 -1.39
N PHE A 90 7.34 -0.65 -0.35
CA PHE A 90 6.47 -0.27 0.76
C PHE A 90 5.36 0.70 0.31
N GLU A 91 5.71 1.76 -0.44
CA GLU A 91 4.74 2.69 -1.01
C GLU A 91 3.72 1.98 -1.91
N LEU A 92 4.19 1.07 -2.76
CA LEU A 92 3.36 0.28 -3.67
C LEU A 92 2.37 -0.59 -2.89
N VAL A 93 2.81 -1.26 -1.83
CA VAL A 93 1.94 -2.09 -0.98
C VAL A 93 0.90 -1.24 -0.26
N VAL A 94 1.31 -0.10 0.33
CA VAL A 94 0.39 0.80 1.02
C VAL A 94 -0.65 1.37 0.04
N THR A 95 -0.23 1.81 -1.14
CA THR A 95 -1.11 2.32 -2.19
C THR A 95 -2.08 1.25 -2.67
N SER A 96 -1.61 0.00 -2.83
CA SER A 96 -2.45 -1.14 -3.21
C SER A 96 -3.51 -1.50 -2.18
N ILE A 97 -3.26 -1.24 -0.88
CA ILE A 97 -4.25 -1.47 0.20
C ILE A 97 -5.26 -0.32 0.31
N VAL A 98 -4.82 0.92 0.10
CA VAL A 98 -5.66 2.13 0.23
C VAL A 98 -6.59 2.34 -0.96
N ALA A 99 -6.11 2.02 -2.15
CA ALA A 99 -6.90 2.12 -3.36
C ALA A 99 -7.48 0.73 -3.67
N SER A 100 -8.74 0.53 -3.29
CA SER A 100 -9.50 -0.70 -3.56
C SER A 100 -9.65 -1.03 -5.05
N ASP A 101 -9.25 -0.10 -5.92
CA ASP A 101 -9.29 -0.18 -7.38
C ASP A 101 -7.88 -0.32 -8.00
N TYR A 102 -6.82 -0.44 -7.18
CA TYR A 102 -5.42 -0.50 -7.64
C TYR A 102 -4.91 -1.93 -7.84
N PHE A 103 -5.45 -2.89 -7.07
CA PHE A 103 -5.23 -4.31 -7.32
C PHE A 103 -5.83 -4.62 -8.70
N LEU A 104 -4.99 -4.91 -9.71
CA LEU A 104 -5.30 -5.02 -11.16
C LEU A 104 -5.39 -3.71 -11.98
N SER A 105 -5.09 -2.55 -11.43
CA SER A 105 -5.03 -1.32 -12.24
C SER A 105 -3.75 -1.26 -13.06
N PHE A 106 -3.81 -0.59 -14.22
CA PHE A 106 -2.68 -0.44 -15.15
C PHE A 106 -1.38 0.03 -14.48
N PHE A 107 -1.49 0.88 -13.45
CA PHE A 107 -0.35 1.39 -12.70
C PHE A 107 0.37 0.33 -11.87
N PHE A 108 -0.31 -0.72 -11.37
CA PHE A 108 0.35 -1.82 -10.66
C PHE A 108 1.31 -2.60 -11.59
N TRP A 109 0.94 -2.76 -12.85
CA TRP A 109 1.78 -3.44 -13.85
C TRP A 109 2.91 -2.57 -14.40
N LEU A 110 2.84 -1.25 -14.19
CA LEU A 110 3.88 -0.31 -14.59
C LEU A 110 5.00 -0.21 -13.54
N ASP A 111 4.64 -0.44 -12.28
CA ASP A 111 5.52 -0.30 -11.11
C ASP A 111 6.17 -1.65 -10.68
N VAL A 112 5.67 -2.78 -11.18
CA VAL A 112 6.27 -4.13 -11.13
C VAL A 112 7.21 -4.36 -12.31
#